data_AF-A0A494UQH1-F1
#
_entry.id   AF-A0A494UQH1-F1
#
_cell.length_a   1.000
_cell.length_b   1.000
_cell.length_c   1.000
_cell.angle_alpha   90.00
_cell.angle_beta   90.00
_cell.angle_gamma   90.00
#
_symmetry.space_group_name_H-M   'P 1'
#
loop_
_entity.id
_entity.type
_entity.pdbx_description
1 polymer ?
#
loop_
_entity_poly.entity_id
_entity_poly.type
_entity_poly.pdbx_seq_one_letter_code
_entity_poly.pdbx_strand_id
1 'polypeptide(L)'
;MGKTYDVRIWSVRQRKDRGQSSAELRWKTGETPHSQTFRTKTLAEGRRAELLRAAHAGEPFDESTGVPVSELRKRNDVSWYQHAREYIEMKWQHSPGSTRRTLAEAMATVTPALVTNTKGMADAKTVRTALYSWAFNMSRRDQELPDDVAAVLAWFERKSLPTSALADRMHVRAALDALTKKLDGTTASASTIRRKRAIFHNALGYAVDAGRLTDNPLPQVQWKAPEQVAEELDPASVPDPRQALALLDAVRTQSPRGRRLVAFFGCMYYAAARPAEVIGLRLQDCDLPRRGWGTLRLRETRPRSGSAWTDSGEAHDRRGLKHRPRRAVRTVPIPPDLVSLLRWHVTAYGVAPDGRLFRTQRGGLIQDTGYGEVWAEARRRALTPAQCASPLAKRPYDLRHAAVSTWLSSGVEPQEVAARAGHSVAVLFRVYAKCLDGGTATANARIERALRSGN
;
A
#
# COMPACT_ATOMS: atom_id res chain seq x y z
N MET A 1 -8.30 -29.46 -3.30
CA MET A 1 -9.67 -29.88 -2.93
C MET A 1 -10.40 -30.21 -4.22
N GLY A 2 -10.69 -31.48 -4.46
CA GLY A 2 -11.40 -31.95 -5.65
C GLY A 2 -12.91 -31.73 -5.51
N LYS A 3 -13.54 -31.26 -6.59
CA LYS A 3 -15.00 -31.16 -6.71
C LYS A 3 -15.45 -32.22 -7.70
N THR A 4 -16.50 -32.96 -7.38
CA THR A 4 -17.02 -34.03 -8.23
C THR A 4 -18.53 -33.97 -8.38
N TYR A 5 -19.01 -34.41 -9.54
CA TYR A 5 -20.43 -34.67 -9.79
C TYR A 5 -20.77 -36.16 -9.64
N ASP A 6 -19.76 -37.03 -9.49
CA ASP A 6 -19.97 -38.46 -9.23
C ASP A 6 -20.31 -38.65 -7.75
N VAL A 7 -21.61 -38.75 -7.46
CA VAL A 7 -22.12 -38.89 -6.11
C VAL A 7 -23.08 -40.08 -6.06
N ARG A 8 -22.78 -41.05 -5.19
CA ARG A 8 -23.65 -42.21 -4.93
C ARG A 8 -24.18 -42.15 -3.51
N ILE A 9 -25.50 -42.02 -3.37
CA ILE A 9 -26.17 -41.89 -2.06
C ILE A 9 -27.00 -43.16 -1.81
N TRP A 10 -26.64 -43.93 -0.78
CA TRP A 10 -27.33 -45.17 -0.45
C TRP A 10 -28.58 -44.94 0.40
N SER A 11 -29.43 -45.96 0.54
CA SER A 11 -30.56 -45.97 1.46
C SER A 11 -30.08 -45.97 2.93
N VAL A 12 -30.91 -45.42 3.82
CA VAL A 12 -30.61 -45.38 5.26
C VAL A 12 -30.64 -46.78 5.85
N ARG A 13 -29.58 -47.15 6.56
CA ARG A 13 -29.45 -48.42 7.27
C ARG A 13 -29.81 -48.25 8.74
N GLN A 14 -30.68 -49.10 9.29
CA GLN A 14 -30.89 -49.16 10.74
C GLN A 14 -29.83 -50.05 11.40
N ARG A 15 -29.25 -49.58 12.50
CA ARG A 15 -28.43 -50.37 13.42
C ARG A 15 -29.15 -50.50 14.76
N LYS A 16 -29.26 -51.73 15.25
CA LYS A 16 -29.75 -52.03 16.60
C LYS A 16 -28.55 -52.47 17.42
N ASP A 17 -28.25 -51.75 18.49
CA ASP A 17 -27.20 -52.14 19.44
C ASP A 17 -27.68 -51.89 20.87
N ARG A 18 -27.56 -52.90 21.74
CA ARG A 18 -27.90 -52.89 23.18
C ARG A 18 -29.13 -52.02 23.57
N GLY A 19 -30.25 -52.20 22.86
CA GLY A 19 -31.52 -51.53 23.16
C GLY A 19 -31.70 -50.12 22.57
N GLN A 20 -30.72 -49.56 21.87
CA GLN A 20 -30.85 -48.30 21.13
C GLN A 20 -30.87 -48.56 19.61
N SER A 21 -31.86 -47.99 18.92
CA SER A 21 -31.90 -47.98 17.45
C SER A 21 -31.26 -46.69 16.93
N SER A 22 -30.20 -46.80 16.14
CA SER A 22 -29.61 -45.69 15.37
C SER A 22 -29.81 -45.90 13.88
N ALA A 23 -29.73 -44.82 13.10
CA ALA A 23 -29.84 -44.85 11.65
C ALA A 23 -28.58 -44.28 11.02
N GLU A 24 -27.99 -45.01 10.08
CA GLU A 24 -26.75 -44.66 9.40
C GLU A 24 -27.06 -44.34 7.94
N LEU A 25 -26.69 -43.12 7.51
CA LEU A 25 -26.67 -42.71 6.11
C LEU A 25 -25.25 -42.85 5.59
N ARG A 26 -25.10 -43.44 4.40
CA ARG A 26 -23.81 -43.58 3.71
C ARG A 26 -23.92 -43.01 2.31
N TRP A 27 -22.86 -42.38 1.84
CA TRP A 27 -22.73 -41.90 0.47
C TRP A 27 -21.25 -41.85 0.07
N LYS A 28 -20.97 -41.66 -1.21
CA LYS A 28 -19.61 -41.58 -1.76
C LYS A 28 -19.54 -40.43 -2.74
N THR A 29 -18.45 -39.68 -2.70
CA THR A 29 -18.12 -38.62 -3.67
C THR A 29 -16.84 -39.03 -4.39
N GLY A 30 -16.94 -39.33 -5.68
CA GLY A 30 -15.86 -39.95 -6.46
C GLY A 30 -15.40 -41.27 -5.83
N GLU A 31 -14.18 -41.30 -5.31
CA GLU A 31 -13.63 -42.46 -4.61
C GLU A 31 -13.79 -42.45 -3.09
N THR A 32 -14.15 -41.31 -2.51
CA THR A 32 -14.17 -41.12 -1.05
C THR A 32 -15.51 -41.53 -0.43
N PRO A 33 -15.54 -42.53 0.47
CA PRO A 33 -16.76 -42.91 1.19
C PRO A 33 -17.00 -41.99 2.40
N HIS A 34 -18.28 -41.73 2.67
CA HIS A 34 -18.77 -40.91 3.76
C HIS A 34 -19.91 -41.61 4.50
N SER A 35 -20.00 -41.38 5.81
CA SER A 35 -21.08 -41.92 6.64
C SER A 35 -21.45 -40.97 7.76
N GLN A 36 -22.74 -40.87 8.08
CA GLN A 36 -23.23 -40.09 9.21
C GLN A 36 -24.31 -40.89 9.96
N THR A 37 -24.21 -40.91 11.30
CA THR A 37 -25.15 -41.62 12.18
C THR A 37 -26.13 -40.65 12.82
N PHE A 38 -27.40 -41.03 12.88
CA PHE A 38 -28.53 -40.26 13.40
C PHE A 38 -29.29 -41.06 14.46
N ARG A 39 -29.95 -40.35 15.37
CA ARG A 39 -30.77 -40.97 16.43
C ARG A 39 -32.02 -41.68 15.91
N THR A 40 -32.59 -41.23 14.79
CA THR A 40 -33.81 -41.81 14.22
C THR A 40 -33.68 -41.97 12.71
N LYS A 41 -34.44 -42.93 12.15
CA LYS A 41 -34.48 -43.16 10.69
C LYS A 41 -35.00 -41.94 9.94
N THR A 42 -35.98 -41.24 10.51
CA THR A 42 -36.57 -40.02 9.92
C THR A 42 -35.54 -38.91 9.72
N LEU A 43 -34.65 -38.67 10.70
CA LEU A 43 -33.58 -37.67 10.58
C LEU A 43 -32.58 -38.04 9.47
N ALA A 44 -32.21 -39.32 9.40
CA ALA A 44 -31.30 -39.81 8.35
C ALA A 44 -31.92 -39.71 6.94
N GLU A 45 -33.21 -40.02 6.79
CA GLU A 45 -33.92 -39.88 5.51
C GLU A 45 -34.09 -38.40 5.11
N GLY A 46 -34.34 -37.51 6.09
CA GLY A 46 -34.34 -36.07 5.86
C GLY A 46 -33.01 -35.57 5.29
N ARG A 47 -31.89 -35.98 5.90
CA ARG A 47 -30.56 -35.64 5.39
C ARG A 47 -30.29 -36.26 4.02
N ARG A 48 -30.71 -37.51 3.79
CA ARG A 48 -30.59 -38.17 2.50
C ARG A 48 -31.32 -37.40 1.40
N ALA A 49 -32.52 -36.89 1.68
CA ALA A 49 -33.29 -36.09 0.75
C ALA A 49 -32.63 -34.74 0.44
N GLU A 50 -31.93 -34.11 1.39
CA GLU A 50 -31.11 -32.92 1.13
C GLU A 50 -29.96 -33.21 0.15
N LEU A 51 -29.19 -34.28 0.39
CA LEU A 51 -28.08 -34.67 -0.47
C LEU A 51 -28.56 -35.03 -1.88
N LEU A 52 -29.67 -35.78 -1.99
CA LEU A 52 -30.27 -36.12 -3.28
C LEU A 52 -30.74 -34.87 -4.03
N ARG A 53 -31.39 -33.92 -3.34
CA ARG A 53 -31.80 -32.64 -3.97
C ARG A 53 -30.62 -31.88 -4.55
N ALA A 54 -29.50 -31.78 -3.83
CA ALA A 54 -28.30 -31.12 -4.32
C ALA A 54 -27.71 -31.84 -5.55
N ALA A 55 -27.61 -33.18 -5.49
CA ALA A 55 -27.13 -33.98 -6.62
C ALA A 55 -28.03 -33.83 -7.86
N HIS A 56 -29.36 -33.89 -7.67
CA HIS A 56 -30.34 -33.72 -8.76
C HIS A 56 -30.34 -32.31 -9.35
N ALA A 57 -30.02 -31.29 -8.55
CA ALA A 57 -29.85 -29.91 -9.02
C ALA A 57 -28.54 -29.70 -9.82
N GLY A 58 -27.74 -30.74 -10.03
CA GLY A 58 -26.46 -30.64 -10.73
C GLY A 58 -25.42 -29.85 -9.93
N GLU A 59 -25.49 -29.91 -8.60
CA GLU A 59 -24.51 -29.25 -7.73
C GLU A 59 -23.28 -30.13 -7.53
N PRO A 60 -22.05 -29.62 -7.68
CA PRO A 60 -20.85 -30.39 -7.36
C PRO A 60 -20.71 -30.59 -5.84
N PHE A 61 -20.10 -31.70 -5.46
CA PHE A 61 -19.78 -32.05 -4.08
C PHE A 61 -18.29 -31.94 -3.83
N ASP A 62 -17.90 -31.60 -2.61
CA ASP A 62 -16.50 -31.66 -2.19
C ASP A 62 -16.12 -33.11 -1.87
N GLU A 63 -15.05 -33.61 -2.49
CA GLU A 63 -14.62 -35.01 -2.34
C GLU A 63 -14.19 -35.34 -0.90
N SER A 64 -13.59 -34.38 -0.19
CA SER A 64 -13.01 -34.62 1.14
C SER A 64 -14.05 -34.61 2.26
N THR A 65 -15.06 -33.76 2.15
CA THR A 65 -16.10 -33.58 3.18
C THR A 65 -17.40 -34.27 2.84
N GLY A 66 -17.60 -34.65 1.57
CA GLY A 66 -18.77 -35.36 1.10
C GLY A 66 -20.03 -34.51 1.01
N VAL A 67 -19.97 -33.20 1.24
CA VAL A 67 -21.17 -32.34 1.23
C VAL A 67 -21.25 -31.52 -0.07
N PRO A 68 -22.46 -31.04 -0.44
CA PRO A 68 -22.62 -30.11 -1.55
C PRO A 68 -21.77 -28.85 -1.33
N VAL A 69 -21.18 -28.30 -2.40
CA VAL A 69 -20.30 -27.14 -2.29
C VAL A 69 -21.03 -25.93 -1.68
N SER A 70 -22.32 -25.73 -1.94
CA SER A 70 -23.15 -24.67 -1.34
C SER A 70 -23.30 -24.82 0.17
N GLU A 71 -23.37 -26.06 0.68
CA GLU A 71 -23.40 -26.33 2.10
C GLU A 71 -22.02 -26.06 2.73
N LEU A 72 -20.94 -26.48 2.07
CA LEU A 72 -19.59 -26.18 2.52
C LEU A 72 -19.35 -24.67 2.60
N ARG A 73 -19.86 -23.89 1.63
CA ARG A 73 -19.80 -22.42 1.66
C ARG A 73 -20.53 -21.85 2.89
N LYS A 74 -21.74 -22.34 3.18
CA LYS A 74 -22.51 -21.89 4.38
C LYS A 74 -21.76 -22.21 5.67
N ARG A 75 -21.09 -23.36 5.75
CA ARG A 75 -20.27 -23.74 6.92
C ARG A 75 -19.05 -22.83 7.09
N ASN A 76 -18.48 -22.33 5.99
CA ASN A 76 -17.31 -21.46 5.98
C ASN A 76 -17.65 -19.97 6.00
N ASP A 77 -18.94 -19.62 6.01
CA ASP A 77 -19.40 -18.24 5.96
C ASP A 77 -19.18 -17.56 7.31
N VAL A 78 -18.50 -16.43 7.26
CA VAL A 78 -18.14 -15.63 8.43
C VAL A 78 -18.58 -14.19 8.18
N SER A 79 -18.69 -13.40 9.24
CA SER A 79 -18.96 -11.97 9.11
C SER A 79 -17.90 -11.31 8.22
N TRP A 80 -18.27 -10.28 7.46
CA TRP A 80 -17.33 -9.49 6.67
C TRP A 80 -16.19 -8.95 7.54
N TYR A 81 -16.50 -8.54 8.78
CA TYR A 81 -15.51 -8.08 9.73
C TYR A 81 -14.45 -9.16 10.00
N GLN A 82 -14.87 -10.39 10.32
CA GLN A 82 -13.96 -11.51 10.53
C GLN A 82 -13.15 -11.84 9.27
N HIS A 83 -13.81 -11.89 8.10
CA HIS A 83 -13.15 -12.10 6.82
C HIS A 83 -12.06 -11.04 6.54
N ALA A 84 -12.35 -9.76 6.77
CA ALA A 84 -11.41 -8.67 6.57
C ALA A 84 -10.20 -8.77 7.49
N ARG A 85 -10.37 -9.25 8.73
CA ARG A 85 -9.26 -9.51 9.66
C ARG A 85 -8.37 -10.64 9.17
N GLU A 86 -8.95 -11.75 8.74
CA GLU A 86 -8.19 -12.88 8.18
C GLU A 86 -7.44 -12.50 6.90
N TYR A 87 -8.06 -11.70 6.02
CA TYR A 87 -7.39 -11.17 4.83
C TYR A 87 -6.16 -10.34 5.20
N ILE A 88 -6.29 -9.47 6.21
CA ILE A 88 -5.17 -8.66 6.71
C ILE A 88 -4.09 -9.53 7.31
N GLU A 89 -4.45 -10.50 8.14
CA GLU A 89 -3.52 -11.44 8.76
C GLU A 89 -2.71 -12.20 7.70
N MET A 90 -3.38 -12.77 6.69
CA MET A 90 -2.73 -13.45 5.57
C MET A 90 -1.72 -12.55 4.84
N LYS A 91 -2.06 -11.27 4.64
CA LYS A 91 -1.14 -10.32 4.00
C LYS A 91 -0.06 -9.79 4.93
N TRP A 92 -0.23 -9.84 6.26
CA TRP A 92 0.53 -9.04 7.21
C TRP A 92 2.03 -9.34 7.19
N GLN A 93 2.39 -10.61 7.32
CA GLN A 93 3.79 -11.05 7.44
C GLN A 93 4.63 -10.66 6.21
N HIS A 94 4.03 -10.72 5.03
CA HIS A 94 4.70 -10.45 3.75
C HIS A 94 4.58 -8.99 3.30
N SER A 95 3.80 -8.18 4.04
CA SER A 95 3.55 -6.79 3.68
C SER A 95 4.49 -5.83 4.41
N PRO A 96 5.10 -4.87 3.71
CA PRO A 96 5.78 -3.74 4.35
C PRO A 96 4.85 -2.92 5.24
N GLY A 97 5.39 -2.19 6.21
CA GLY A 97 4.60 -1.35 7.11
C GLY A 97 3.71 -0.33 6.39
N SER A 98 4.22 0.26 5.30
CA SER A 98 3.43 1.15 4.46
C SER A 98 2.23 0.46 3.82
N THR A 99 2.38 -0.81 3.43
CA THR A 99 1.32 -1.60 2.82
C THR A 99 0.30 -2.03 3.87
N ARG A 100 0.74 -2.51 5.03
CA ARG A 100 -0.11 -2.86 6.18
C ARG A 100 -1.04 -1.70 6.55
N ARG A 101 -0.49 -0.49 6.65
CA ARG A 101 -1.25 0.73 6.87
C ARG A 101 -2.34 0.95 5.83
N THR A 102 -2.05 0.74 4.56
CA THR A 102 -3.04 0.94 3.48
C THR A 102 -4.10 -0.15 3.42
N LEU A 103 -3.74 -1.40 3.78
CA LEU A 103 -4.68 -2.50 3.92
C LEU A 103 -5.69 -2.18 5.03
N ALA A 104 -5.19 -1.81 6.21
CA ALA A 104 -6.03 -1.42 7.33
C ALA A 104 -6.90 -0.20 7.02
N GLU A 105 -6.34 0.81 6.33
CA GLU A 105 -7.10 1.99 5.91
C GLU A 105 -8.27 1.62 5.00
N ALA A 106 -8.05 0.73 4.02
CA ALA A 106 -9.09 0.28 3.11
C ALA A 106 -10.17 -0.53 3.85
N MET A 107 -9.78 -1.52 4.66
CA MET A 107 -10.73 -2.35 5.42
C MET A 107 -11.54 -1.52 6.43
N ALA A 108 -10.91 -0.58 7.13
CA ALA A 108 -11.61 0.35 8.02
C ALA A 108 -12.57 1.31 7.29
N THR A 109 -12.40 1.51 5.98
CA THR A 109 -13.31 2.35 5.18
C THR A 109 -14.52 1.55 4.71
N VAL A 110 -14.35 0.29 4.28
CA VAL A 110 -15.46 -0.52 3.73
C VAL A 110 -16.31 -1.20 4.79
N THR A 111 -15.73 -1.59 5.92
CA THR A 111 -16.42 -2.39 6.95
C THR A 111 -17.67 -1.69 7.51
N PRO A 112 -17.68 -0.37 7.77
CA PRO A 112 -18.89 0.35 8.19
C PRO A 112 -20.04 0.35 7.17
N ALA A 113 -19.75 0.14 5.88
CA ALA A 113 -20.76 0.05 4.83
C ALA A 113 -21.33 -1.38 4.66
N LEU A 114 -20.72 -2.38 5.31
CA LEU A 114 -21.04 -3.80 5.17
C LEU A 114 -21.62 -4.34 6.48
N VAL A 115 -22.65 -3.65 6.97
CA VAL A 115 -23.39 -3.97 8.20
C VAL A 115 -24.88 -4.07 7.91
N THR A 116 -25.58 -4.87 8.69
CA THR A 116 -27.04 -5.08 8.60
C THR A 116 -27.84 -3.80 8.83
N ASN A 117 -27.40 -2.93 9.74
CA ASN A 117 -27.90 -1.58 9.95
C ASN A 117 -26.90 -0.77 10.80
N THR A 118 -27.05 0.55 10.80
CA THR A 118 -26.19 1.49 11.55
C THR A 118 -26.71 1.81 12.95
N LYS A 119 -27.79 1.18 13.42
CA LYS A 119 -28.38 1.45 14.74
C LYS A 119 -27.40 1.06 15.85
N GLY A 120 -27.05 2.03 16.69
CA GLY A 120 -26.10 1.84 17.78
C GLY A 120 -24.63 1.79 17.34
N MET A 121 -24.33 2.15 16.09
CA MET A 121 -22.95 2.33 15.64
C MET A 121 -22.39 3.62 16.27
N ALA A 122 -21.17 3.55 16.79
CA ALA A 122 -20.46 4.73 17.28
C ALA A 122 -20.19 5.75 16.16
N ASP A 123 -19.76 6.96 16.51
CA ASP A 123 -19.44 8.00 15.54
C ASP A 123 -18.27 7.58 14.61
N ALA A 124 -18.20 8.23 13.44
CA ALA A 124 -17.26 7.87 12.39
C ALA A 124 -15.79 7.89 12.83
N LYS A 125 -15.39 8.79 13.74
CA LYS A 125 -14.01 8.91 14.21
C LYS A 125 -13.67 7.77 15.18
N THR A 126 -14.58 7.44 16.08
CA THR A 126 -14.44 6.34 17.02
C THR A 126 -14.40 4.99 16.28
N VAL A 127 -15.35 4.75 15.37
CA VAL A 127 -15.35 3.57 14.49
C VAL A 127 -14.05 3.44 13.72
N ARG A 128 -13.61 4.54 13.10
CA ARG A 128 -12.37 4.56 12.31
C ARG A 128 -11.15 4.26 13.17
N THR A 129 -11.13 4.72 14.42
CA THR A 129 -10.02 4.47 15.36
C THR A 129 -10.00 3.01 15.79
N ALA A 130 -11.15 2.46 16.20
CA ALA A 130 -11.28 1.05 16.60
C ALA A 130 -10.88 0.10 15.46
N LEU A 131 -11.44 0.29 14.27
CA LEU A 131 -11.17 -0.61 13.13
C LEU A 131 -9.71 -0.52 12.66
N TYR A 132 -9.21 0.68 12.40
CA TYR A 132 -7.87 0.84 11.80
C TYR A 132 -6.73 0.63 12.80
N SER A 133 -6.85 1.19 14.00
CA SER A 133 -5.74 1.16 14.95
C SER A 133 -5.68 -0.15 15.73
N TRP A 134 -6.79 -0.89 15.82
CA TRP A 134 -6.90 -2.13 16.59
C TRP A 134 -7.28 -3.33 15.73
N ALA A 135 -8.51 -3.39 15.20
CA ALA A 135 -9.00 -4.60 14.53
C ALA A 135 -8.14 -5.04 13.34
N PHE A 136 -7.65 -4.05 12.58
CA PHE A 136 -6.89 -4.23 11.35
C PHE A 136 -5.40 -3.94 11.52
N ASN A 137 -4.93 -3.85 12.76
CA ASN A 137 -3.52 -3.73 13.10
C ASN A 137 -3.04 -4.97 13.85
N MET A 138 -2.44 -5.93 13.14
CA MET A 138 -2.00 -7.18 13.77
C MET A 138 -0.86 -6.99 14.77
N SER A 139 -0.10 -5.89 14.71
CA SER A 139 0.94 -5.57 15.69
C SER A 139 0.39 -5.26 17.08
N ARG A 140 -0.92 -5.04 17.22
CA ARG A 140 -1.59 -4.82 18.51
C ARG A 140 -2.48 -5.98 18.94
N ARG A 141 -2.42 -7.13 18.27
CA ARG A 141 -3.28 -8.29 18.58
C ARG A 141 -3.13 -8.74 20.03
N ASP A 142 -1.91 -8.71 20.57
CA ASP A 142 -1.60 -9.19 21.92
C ASP A 142 -1.65 -8.09 22.98
N GLN A 143 -2.06 -6.86 22.61
CA GLN A 143 -2.26 -5.77 23.55
C GLN A 143 -3.67 -5.83 24.12
N GLU A 144 -3.81 -5.43 25.40
CA GLU A 144 -5.12 -5.29 26.02
C GLU A 144 -5.96 -4.25 25.28
N LEU A 145 -7.19 -4.63 24.92
CA LEU A 145 -8.13 -3.74 24.22
C LEU A 145 -8.77 -2.80 25.24
N PRO A 146 -8.71 -1.48 25.03
CA PRO A 146 -9.52 -0.53 25.79
C PRO A 146 -11.01 -0.86 25.67
N ASP A 147 -11.76 -0.71 26.77
CA ASP A 147 -13.18 -1.11 26.85
C ASP A 147 -14.06 -0.43 25.78
N ASP A 148 -13.79 0.85 25.49
CA ASP A 148 -14.48 1.62 24.46
C ASP A 148 -14.25 1.04 23.06
N VAL A 149 -13.03 0.62 22.77
CA VAL A 149 -12.67 -0.07 21.52
C VAL A 149 -13.31 -1.45 21.47
N ALA A 150 -13.23 -2.22 22.55
CA ALA A 150 -13.80 -3.56 22.64
C ALA A 150 -15.32 -3.55 22.36
N ALA A 151 -16.05 -2.58 22.92
CA ALA A 151 -17.48 -2.41 22.67
C ALA A 151 -17.80 -2.17 21.18
N VAL A 152 -17.02 -1.32 20.51
CA VAL A 152 -17.18 -1.03 19.08
C VAL A 152 -16.87 -2.26 18.23
N LEU A 153 -15.80 -2.99 18.52
CA LEU A 153 -15.43 -4.18 17.76
C LEU A 153 -16.42 -5.33 17.97
N ALA A 154 -16.94 -5.50 19.18
CA ALA A 154 -18.01 -6.46 19.47
C ALA A 154 -19.30 -6.10 18.72
N TRP A 155 -19.59 -4.81 18.51
CA TRP A 155 -20.71 -4.39 17.66
C TRP A 155 -20.50 -4.81 16.21
N PHE A 156 -19.30 -4.64 15.64
CA PHE A 156 -18.98 -5.08 14.27
C PHE A 156 -19.04 -6.60 14.10
N GLU A 157 -18.56 -7.35 15.08
CA GLU A 157 -18.65 -8.82 15.08
C GLU A 157 -20.10 -9.30 14.92
N ARG A 158 -21.05 -8.63 15.59
CA ARG A 158 -22.48 -8.99 15.54
C ARG A 158 -23.24 -8.41 14.34
N LYS A 159 -22.86 -7.21 13.88
CA LYS A 159 -23.66 -6.43 12.92
C LYS A 159 -23.15 -6.51 11.49
N SER A 160 -21.91 -6.93 11.28
CA SER A 160 -21.37 -7.12 9.93
C SER A 160 -22.17 -8.16 9.15
N LEU A 161 -22.36 -7.88 7.86
CA LEU A 161 -23.01 -8.81 6.95
C LEU A 161 -22.20 -10.12 6.87
N PRO A 162 -22.85 -11.28 6.66
CA PRO A 162 -22.11 -12.48 6.27
C PRO A 162 -21.37 -12.21 4.95
N THR A 163 -20.18 -12.80 4.80
CA THR A 163 -19.34 -12.58 3.61
C THR A 163 -20.05 -13.04 2.35
N SER A 164 -20.86 -14.10 2.44
CA SER A 164 -21.70 -14.57 1.34
C SER A 164 -22.71 -13.53 0.83
N ALA A 165 -23.15 -12.57 1.65
CA ALA A 165 -24.09 -11.52 1.23
C ALA A 165 -23.48 -10.56 0.18
N LEU A 166 -22.14 -10.52 0.07
CA LEU A 166 -21.47 -9.74 -0.96
C LEU A 166 -21.62 -10.33 -2.36
N ALA A 167 -22.18 -11.55 -2.51
CA ALA A 167 -22.64 -12.03 -3.81
C ALA A 167 -23.71 -11.10 -4.43
N ASP A 168 -24.48 -10.38 -3.60
CA ASP A 168 -25.32 -9.28 -4.05
C ASP A 168 -24.48 -8.04 -4.36
N ARG A 169 -24.52 -7.63 -5.63
CA ARG A 169 -23.80 -6.48 -6.19
C ARG A 169 -24.16 -5.16 -5.52
N MET A 170 -25.33 -5.05 -4.88
CA MET A 170 -25.73 -3.83 -4.16
C MET A 170 -24.88 -3.59 -2.91
N HIS A 171 -24.52 -4.64 -2.17
CA HIS A 171 -23.59 -4.52 -1.04
C HIS A 171 -22.20 -4.10 -1.51
N VAL A 172 -21.74 -4.65 -2.63
CA VAL A 172 -20.45 -4.29 -3.24
C VAL A 172 -20.46 -2.85 -3.72
N ARG A 173 -21.57 -2.37 -4.30
CA ARG A 173 -21.75 -0.97 -4.70
C ARG A 173 -21.69 -0.04 -3.50
N ALA A 174 -22.36 -0.35 -2.40
CA ALA A 174 -22.31 0.44 -1.17
C ALA A 174 -20.88 0.53 -0.61
N ALA A 175 -20.11 -0.56 -0.63
CA ALA A 175 -18.70 -0.55 -0.28
C ALA A 175 -17.86 0.35 -1.21
N LEU A 176 -18.08 0.28 -2.53
CA LEU A 176 -17.40 1.15 -3.50
C LEU A 176 -17.73 2.63 -3.27
N ASP A 177 -18.97 2.96 -2.94
CA ASP A 177 -19.39 4.34 -2.64
C ASP A 177 -18.72 4.85 -1.37
N ALA A 178 -18.62 4.02 -0.32
CA ALA A 178 -17.87 4.35 0.89
C ALA A 178 -16.38 4.63 0.62
N LEU A 179 -15.77 3.92 -0.34
CA LEU A 179 -14.38 4.18 -0.74
C LEU A 179 -14.17 5.56 -1.37
N THR A 180 -15.22 6.17 -1.92
CA THR A 180 -15.15 7.52 -2.52
C THR A 180 -15.10 8.64 -1.50
N LYS A 181 -15.41 8.36 -0.23
CA LYS A 181 -15.59 9.38 0.82
C LYS A 181 -14.41 9.41 1.78
N LYS A 182 -14.13 10.60 2.31
CA LYS A 182 -13.31 10.83 3.49
C LYS A 182 -14.18 10.81 4.75
N LEU A 183 -13.56 10.87 5.93
CA LEU A 183 -14.27 10.92 7.21
C LEU A 183 -15.15 12.16 7.37
N ASP A 184 -14.79 13.25 6.71
CA ASP A 184 -15.56 14.50 6.67
C ASP A 184 -16.67 14.50 5.60
N GLY A 185 -16.89 13.37 4.91
CA GLY A 185 -17.89 13.24 3.84
C GLY A 185 -17.47 13.81 2.48
N THR A 186 -16.32 14.49 2.38
CA THR A 186 -15.80 14.99 1.11
C THR A 186 -15.23 13.87 0.23
N THR A 187 -15.11 14.11 -1.07
CA THR A 187 -14.57 13.12 -2.01
C THR A 187 -13.08 12.90 -1.80
N ALA A 188 -12.66 11.64 -1.71
CA ALA A 188 -11.26 11.22 -1.65
C ALA A 188 -10.56 11.42 -3.00
N SER A 189 -9.24 11.53 -3.00
CA SER A 189 -8.48 11.67 -4.25
C SER A 189 -8.63 10.42 -5.14
N ALA A 190 -8.57 10.58 -6.46
CA ALA A 190 -8.67 9.48 -7.42
C ALA A 190 -7.69 8.33 -7.13
N SER A 191 -6.45 8.66 -6.75
CA SER A 191 -5.41 7.67 -6.40
C SER A 191 -5.77 6.90 -5.12
N THR A 192 -6.32 7.59 -4.10
CA THR A 192 -6.81 6.95 -2.86
C THR A 192 -7.94 5.97 -3.16
N ILE A 193 -8.94 6.38 -3.96
CA ILE A 193 -10.11 5.56 -4.30
C ILE A 193 -9.66 4.29 -5.02
N ARG A 194 -8.83 4.44 -6.06
CA ARG A 194 -8.30 3.31 -6.85
C ARG A 194 -7.50 2.33 -6.00
N ARG A 195 -6.63 2.84 -5.13
CA ARG A 195 -5.83 2.01 -4.22
C ARG A 195 -6.72 1.21 -3.27
N LYS A 196 -7.71 1.86 -2.63
CA LYS A 196 -8.63 1.16 -1.72
C LYS A 196 -9.50 0.15 -2.48
N ARG A 197 -9.96 0.47 -3.70
CA ARG A 197 -10.72 -0.46 -4.56
C ARG A 197 -9.89 -1.70 -4.92
N ALA A 198 -8.62 -1.53 -5.28
CA ALA A 198 -7.73 -2.66 -5.58
C ALA A 198 -7.54 -3.57 -4.35
N ILE A 199 -7.42 -2.99 -3.16
CA ILE A 199 -7.35 -3.75 -1.91
C ILE A 199 -8.66 -4.50 -1.65
N PHE A 200 -9.81 -3.84 -1.81
CA PHE A 200 -11.12 -4.46 -1.65
C PHE A 200 -11.37 -5.59 -2.66
N HIS A 201 -10.97 -5.40 -3.92
CA HIS A 201 -10.98 -6.46 -4.94
C HIS A 201 -10.19 -7.69 -4.49
N ASN A 202 -9.00 -7.50 -3.92
CA ASN A 202 -8.17 -8.60 -3.43
C ASN A 202 -8.74 -9.29 -2.20
N ALA A 203 -9.44 -8.54 -1.32
CA ALA A 203 -10.16 -9.13 -0.20
C ALA A 203 -11.30 -10.03 -0.70
N LEU A 204 -12.08 -9.58 -1.69
CA LEU A 204 -13.10 -10.42 -2.34
C LEU A 204 -12.50 -11.62 -3.07
N GLY A 205 -11.33 -11.46 -3.69
CA GLY A 205 -10.58 -12.60 -4.26
C GLY A 205 -10.21 -13.63 -3.18
N TYR A 206 -9.74 -13.17 -2.02
CA TYR A 206 -9.49 -14.05 -0.88
C TYR A 206 -10.77 -14.73 -0.36
N ALA A 207 -11.94 -14.08 -0.44
CA ALA A 207 -13.22 -14.72 -0.12
C ALA A 207 -13.55 -15.87 -1.08
N VAL A 208 -13.17 -15.76 -2.36
CA VAL A 208 -13.30 -16.86 -3.33
C VAL A 208 -12.34 -17.99 -2.99
N ASP A 209 -11.07 -17.69 -2.72
CA ASP A 209 -10.06 -18.68 -2.33
C ASP A 209 -10.45 -19.43 -1.05
N ALA A 210 -11.03 -18.72 -0.08
CA ALA A 210 -11.55 -19.28 1.17
C ALA A 210 -12.90 -20.03 1.00
N GLY A 211 -13.45 -20.11 -0.21
CA GLY A 211 -14.71 -20.79 -0.49
C GLY A 211 -15.93 -20.13 0.17
N ARG A 212 -15.92 -18.81 0.34
CA ARG A 212 -17.04 -18.00 0.88
C ARG A 212 -17.87 -17.35 -0.23
N LEU A 213 -17.22 -17.03 -1.34
CA LEU A 213 -17.84 -16.56 -2.57
C LEU A 213 -17.53 -17.53 -3.72
N THR A 214 -18.43 -17.58 -4.70
CA THR A 214 -18.22 -18.38 -5.92
C THR A 214 -17.24 -17.71 -6.88
N ASP A 215 -17.37 -16.38 -7.00
CA ASP A 215 -16.57 -15.53 -7.87
C ASP A 215 -16.46 -14.14 -7.25
N ASN A 216 -15.58 -13.30 -7.79
CA ASN A 216 -15.43 -11.93 -7.33
C ASN A 216 -16.53 -11.07 -7.97
N PRO A 217 -17.46 -10.49 -7.19
CA PRO A 217 -18.57 -9.72 -7.73
C PRO A 217 -18.15 -8.32 -8.20
N LEU A 218 -17.00 -7.79 -7.76
CA LEU A 218 -16.59 -6.41 -7.99
C LEU A 218 -16.43 -6.03 -9.47
N PRO A 219 -15.85 -6.86 -10.35
CA PRO A 219 -15.79 -6.59 -11.79
C PRO A 219 -17.17 -6.51 -12.46
N GLN A 220 -18.22 -7.09 -11.87
CA GLN A 220 -19.57 -7.13 -12.44
C GLN A 220 -20.42 -5.91 -12.04
N VAL A 221 -19.93 -5.08 -11.11
CA VAL A 221 -20.64 -3.87 -10.68
C VAL A 221 -20.42 -2.76 -11.69
N GLN A 222 -21.52 -2.23 -12.24
CA GLN A 222 -21.51 -1.04 -13.07
C GLN A 222 -21.20 0.20 -12.21
N TRP A 223 -19.90 0.46 -12.02
CA TRP A 223 -19.36 1.55 -11.22
C TRP A 223 -18.15 2.17 -11.90
N LYS A 224 -18.17 3.49 -12.11
CA LYS A 224 -17.10 4.21 -12.80
C LYS A 224 -16.03 4.66 -11.80
N ALA A 225 -14.84 4.07 -11.91
CA ALA A 225 -13.69 4.55 -11.15
C ALA A 225 -13.34 5.99 -11.57
N PRO A 226 -12.87 6.84 -10.64
CA PRO A 226 -12.32 8.14 -11.00
C PRO A 226 -11.27 7.99 -12.09
N GLU A 227 -11.27 8.90 -13.06
CA GLU A 227 -10.30 8.89 -14.15
C GLU A 227 -8.87 8.89 -13.63
N GLN A 228 -7.99 8.26 -14.41
CA GLN A 228 -6.59 8.26 -14.08
C GLN A 228 -6.11 9.64 -14.44
N VAL A 229 -5.98 10.51 -13.46
CA VAL A 229 -5.11 11.67 -13.66
C VAL A 229 -3.75 11.08 -13.93
N ALA A 230 -3.25 11.23 -15.16
CA ALA A 230 -1.91 10.82 -15.50
C ALA A 230 -0.98 11.42 -14.45
N GLU A 231 -0.02 10.64 -13.98
CA GLU A 231 0.93 11.04 -12.94
C GLU A 231 1.97 11.99 -13.54
N GLU A 232 1.50 12.99 -14.29
CA GLU A 232 2.29 13.97 -15.00
C GLU A 232 2.76 15.03 -14.01
N LEU A 233 4.04 15.34 -14.10
CA LEU A 233 4.61 16.45 -13.38
C LEU A 233 4.05 17.76 -13.93
N ASP A 234 3.47 18.56 -13.05
CA ASP A 234 3.16 19.95 -13.34
C ASP A 234 4.47 20.74 -13.38
N PRO A 235 4.88 21.30 -14.54
CA PRO A 235 6.09 22.10 -14.65
C PRO A 235 6.12 23.31 -13.69
N ALA A 236 4.96 23.87 -13.34
CA ALA A 236 4.87 25.00 -12.40
C ALA A 236 5.27 24.63 -10.96
N SER A 237 5.31 23.34 -10.63
CA SER A 237 5.79 22.86 -9.33
C SER A 237 7.32 22.78 -9.25
N VAL A 238 8.02 22.82 -10.39
CA VAL A 238 9.46 22.55 -10.50
C VAL A 238 10.25 23.84 -10.38
N PRO A 239 11.08 24.02 -9.33
CA PRO A 239 11.97 25.19 -9.26
C PRO A 239 13.07 25.11 -10.32
N ASP A 240 13.38 26.24 -10.94
CA ASP A 240 14.57 26.37 -11.78
C ASP A 240 15.87 26.32 -10.94
N PRO A 241 17.06 26.21 -11.55
CA PRO A 241 18.30 26.14 -10.80
C PRO A 241 18.57 27.33 -9.87
N ARG A 242 18.23 28.56 -10.26
CA ARG A 242 18.42 29.74 -9.40
C ARG A 242 17.49 29.69 -8.20
N GLN A 243 16.22 29.34 -8.42
CA GLN A 243 15.23 29.18 -7.36
C GLN A 243 15.61 28.06 -6.39
N ALA A 244 16.09 26.92 -6.90
CA ALA A 244 16.53 25.80 -6.08
C ALA A 244 17.73 26.18 -5.20
N LEU A 245 18.71 26.91 -5.74
CA LEU A 245 19.85 27.43 -4.97
C LEU A 245 19.42 28.43 -3.90
N ALA A 246 18.52 29.36 -4.23
CA ALA A 246 17.97 30.31 -3.26
C ALA A 246 17.22 29.60 -2.11
N LEU A 247 16.44 28.56 -2.42
CA LEU A 247 15.77 27.73 -1.42
C LEU A 247 16.78 27.00 -0.51
N LEU A 248 17.84 26.41 -1.08
CA LEU A 248 18.89 25.75 -0.29
C LEU A 248 19.66 26.75 0.58
N ASP A 249 19.90 27.97 0.11
CA ASP A 249 20.54 29.00 0.92
C ASP A 249 19.63 29.48 2.05
N ALA A 250 18.33 29.68 1.79
CA ALA A 250 17.35 29.98 2.82
C ALA A 250 17.23 28.84 3.86
N VAL A 251 17.40 27.58 3.46
CA VAL A 251 17.55 26.46 4.41
C VAL A 251 18.81 26.64 5.27
N ARG A 252 19.94 27.00 4.67
CA ARG A 252 21.22 27.14 5.38
C ARG A 252 21.19 28.26 6.42
N THR A 253 20.59 29.39 6.08
CA THR A 253 20.66 30.63 6.86
C THR A 253 19.55 30.77 7.90
N GLN A 254 18.44 30.04 7.76
CA GLN A 254 17.28 30.26 8.62
C GLN A 254 17.45 29.93 10.10
N SER A 255 18.23 28.89 10.42
CA SER A 255 18.39 28.39 11.80
C SER A 255 19.53 27.36 11.87
N PRO A 256 20.04 27.04 13.09
CA PRO A 256 20.98 25.93 13.28
C PRO A 256 20.43 24.58 12.78
N ARG A 257 19.11 24.36 12.94
CA ARG A 257 18.42 23.18 12.42
C ARG A 257 18.42 23.15 10.89
N GLY A 258 18.12 24.28 10.25
CA GLY A 258 18.17 24.42 8.79
C GLY A 258 19.58 24.21 8.23
N ARG A 259 20.58 24.83 8.85
CA ARG A 259 22.00 24.67 8.48
C ARG A 259 22.45 23.21 8.47
N ARG A 260 21.97 22.39 9.42
CA ARG A 260 22.23 20.95 9.46
C ARG A 260 21.52 20.14 8.37
N LEU A 261 20.44 20.68 7.81
CA LEU A 261 19.61 20.01 6.80
C LEU A 261 19.89 20.47 5.37
N VAL A 262 20.70 21.50 5.13
CA VAL A 262 20.97 21.95 3.76
C VAL A 262 21.57 20.84 2.88
N ALA A 263 22.49 20.04 3.41
CA ALA A 263 23.05 18.88 2.72
C ALA A 263 22.01 17.77 2.49
N PHE A 264 21.03 17.63 3.40
CA PHE A 264 19.92 16.67 3.27
C PHE A 264 19.01 17.03 2.08
N PHE A 265 18.63 18.31 1.94
CA PHE A 265 17.88 18.78 0.76
C PHE A 265 18.74 18.79 -0.50
N GLY A 266 20.03 19.11 -0.39
CA GLY A 266 21.00 19.01 -1.48
C GLY A 266 21.05 17.62 -2.11
N CYS A 267 21.00 16.54 -1.32
CA CYS A 267 20.89 15.19 -1.84
C CYS A 267 19.63 14.98 -2.71
N MET A 268 18.50 15.60 -2.36
CA MET A 268 17.28 15.51 -3.17
C MET A 268 17.41 16.27 -4.49
N TYR A 269 18.04 17.44 -4.44
CA TYR A 269 18.19 18.32 -5.61
C TYR A 269 19.28 17.86 -6.59
N TYR A 270 20.46 17.50 -6.10
CA TYR A 270 21.59 17.18 -6.97
C TYR A 270 21.71 15.69 -7.32
N ALA A 271 21.19 14.80 -6.48
CA ALA A 271 21.27 13.35 -6.70
C ALA A 271 19.90 12.71 -7.00
N ALA A 272 18.87 13.53 -7.16
CA ALA A 272 17.48 13.09 -7.22
C ALA A 272 17.14 12.10 -6.09
N ALA A 273 17.75 12.18 -4.90
CA ALA A 273 17.51 11.16 -3.87
C ALA A 273 16.10 11.29 -3.27
N ARG A 274 15.43 10.17 -2.95
CA ARG A 274 14.17 10.24 -2.19
C ARG A 274 14.46 10.62 -0.73
N PRO A 275 13.59 11.36 -0.03
CA PRO A 275 13.81 11.67 1.39
C PRO A 275 14.14 10.45 2.24
N ALA A 276 13.39 9.35 2.05
CA ALA A 276 13.62 8.08 2.74
C ALA A 276 14.97 7.41 2.40
N GLU A 277 15.55 7.64 1.22
CA GLU A 277 16.90 7.18 0.85
C GLU A 277 17.94 8.02 1.61
N VAL A 278 17.75 9.34 1.69
CA VAL A 278 18.68 10.26 2.36
C VAL A 278 18.68 10.07 3.89
N ILE A 279 17.53 9.78 4.50
CA ILE A 279 17.42 9.49 5.95
C ILE A 279 18.32 8.32 6.37
N GLY A 280 18.50 7.32 5.48
CA GLY A 280 19.34 6.15 5.71
C GLY A 280 20.79 6.28 5.21
N LEU A 281 21.15 7.40 4.57
CA LEU A 281 22.45 7.54 3.91
C LEU A 281 23.61 7.54 4.91
N ARG A 282 24.60 6.67 4.68
CA ARG A 282 25.79 6.54 5.53
C ARG A 282 27.03 7.09 4.84
N LEU A 283 28.03 7.46 5.63
CA LEU A 283 29.30 7.96 5.10
C LEU A 283 30.00 6.92 4.20
N GLN A 284 29.99 5.64 4.59
CA GLN A 284 30.55 4.54 3.79
C GLN A 284 29.89 4.39 2.41
N ASP A 285 28.68 4.91 2.23
CA ASP A 285 27.96 4.87 0.96
C ASP A 285 28.28 6.07 0.05
N CYS A 286 29.13 6.99 0.51
CA CYS A 286 29.50 8.20 -0.20
C CYS A 286 30.97 8.15 -0.62
N ASP A 287 31.23 8.36 -1.90
CA ASP A 287 32.54 8.73 -2.41
C ASP A 287 32.59 10.25 -2.59
N LEU A 288 33.42 10.92 -1.79
CA LEU A 288 33.46 12.37 -1.64
C LEU A 288 34.87 12.91 -1.89
N PRO A 289 35.36 12.90 -3.15
CA PRO A 289 36.71 13.36 -3.47
C PRO A 289 36.91 14.83 -3.11
N ARG A 290 38.18 15.25 -2.95
CA ARG A 290 38.51 16.64 -2.63
C ARG A 290 38.12 17.62 -3.74
N ARG A 291 38.11 17.15 -5.00
CA ARG A 291 37.76 17.92 -6.20
C ARG A 291 37.03 17.00 -7.18
N GLY A 292 36.13 17.57 -7.98
CA GLY A 292 35.43 16.83 -9.03
C GLY A 292 34.16 16.11 -8.55
N TRP A 293 33.69 15.20 -9.39
CA TRP A 293 32.47 14.44 -9.18
C TRP A 293 32.68 13.34 -8.15
N GLY A 294 31.69 13.17 -7.28
CA GLY A 294 31.63 12.06 -6.34
C GLY A 294 30.54 11.08 -6.71
N THR A 295 30.25 10.16 -5.81
CA THR A 295 29.22 9.14 -6.01
C THR A 295 28.45 8.84 -4.73
N LEU A 296 27.12 8.71 -4.84
CA LEU A 296 26.28 8.15 -3.78
C LEU A 296 25.82 6.74 -4.13
N ARG A 297 25.92 5.82 -3.17
CA ARG A 297 25.41 4.45 -3.27
C ARG A 297 24.14 4.31 -2.44
N LEU A 298 22.99 4.48 -3.06
CA LEU A 298 21.70 4.41 -2.38
C LEU A 298 21.27 2.94 -2.25
N ARG A 299 21.31 2.40 -1.04
CA ARG A 299 21.06 0.96 -0.76
C ARG A 299 19.72 0.69 -0.09
N GLU A 300 19.35 1.55 0.86
CA GLU A 300 18.23 1.35 1.76
C GLU A 300 17.25 2.54 1.62
N THR A 301 15.96 2.26 1.69
CA THR A 301 14.92 3.26 1.90
C THR A 301 14.36 3.09 3.30
N ARG A 302 14.16 4.23 3.99
CA ARG A 302 13.55 4.27 5.32
C ARG A 302 12.18 4.95 5.32
N PRO A 303 11.15 4.37 4.66
CA PRO A 303 9.85 5.01 4.59
C PRO A 303 9.19 5.08 5.96
N ARG A 304 8.59 6.23 6.29
CA ARG A 304 7.79 6.37 7.50
C ARG A 304 6.53 5.52 7.37
N SER A 305 6.38 4.57 8.28
CA SER A 305 5.18 3.73 8.38
C SER A 305 4.46 3.93 9.71
N GLY A 306 5.15 4.48 10.72
CA GLY A 306 4.71 4.54 12.11
C GLY A 306 5.09 3.24 12.84
N SER A 307 5.54 3.37 14.09
CA SER A 307 6.02 2.25 14.91
C SER A 307 5.00 1.12 15.04
N ALA A 308 3.72 1.49 15.12
CA ALA A 308 2.60 0.57 15.18
C ALA A 308 2.41 -0.31 13.93
N TRP A 309 3.17 -0.10 12.85
CA TRP A 309 3.02 -0.80 11.57
C TRP A 309 4.29 -1.51 11.10
N THR A 310 5.43 -1.28 11.76
CA THR A 310 6.74 -1.85 11.41
C THR A 310 7.09 -3.03 12.29
N ASP A 311 7.81 -4.02 11.74
CA ASP A 311 8.32 -5.15 12.54
C ASP A 311 9.33 -4.72 13.59
N SER A 312 10.09 -3.63 13.33
CA SER A 312 11.10 -3.10 14.26
C SER A 312 10.54 -2.26 15.40
N GLY A 313 9.26 -1.93 15.40
CA GLY A 313 8.68 -0.95 16.33
C GLY A 313 9.19 0.49 16.17
N GLU A 314 9.99 0.79 15.13
CA GLU A 314 10.46 2.16 14.83
C GLU A 314 9.51 2.90 13.87
N ALA A 315 9.44 4.23 13.94
CA ALA A 315 8.55 5.00 13.04
C ALA A 315 8.90 4.83 11.53
N HIS A 316 10.13 4.44 11.23
CA HIS A 316 10.61 4.18 9.88
C HIS A 316 10.88 2.69 9.68
N ASP A 317 10.38 2.15 8.58
CA ASP A 317 10.69 0.79 8.13
C ASP A 317 12.10 0.77 7.50
N ARG A 318 12.80 -0.37 7.45
CA ARG A 318 14.12 -0.52 6.82
C ARG A 318 14.02 -1.46 5.62
N ARG A 319 14.14 -0.94 4.39
CA ARG A 319 13.94 -1.76 3.17
C ARG A 319 14.98 -1.53 2.09
N GLY A 320 15.17 -2.53 1.23
CA GLY A 320 15.84 -2.35 -0.07
C GLY A 320 15.06 -1.41 -1.01
N LEU A 321 15.67 -1.01 -2.12
CA LEU A 321 15.05 -0.10 -3.10
C LEU A 321 13.72 -0.64 -3.66
N LYS A 322 12.74 0.26 -3.88
CA LYS A 322 11.40 -0.08 -4.39
C LYS A 322 11.48 -0.89 -5.70
N HIS A 323 10.76 -2.01 -5.78
CA HIS A 323 10.65 -2.92 -6.95
C HIS A 323 11.97 -3.57 -7.43
N ARG A 324 13.00 -3.64 -6.59
CA ARG A 324 14.25 -4.33 -6.92
C ARG A 324 14.55 -5.44 -5.90
N PRO A 325 15.44 -6.41 -6.24
CA PRO A 325 15.94 -7.37 -5.27
C PRO A 325 16.45 -6.64 -4.02
N ARG A 326 16.31 -7.25 -2.83
CA ARG A 326 16.65 -6.63 -1.52
C ARG A 326 18.07 -6.03 -1.44
N ARG A 327 19.00 -6.44 -2.31
CA ARG A 327 20.40 -5.98 -2.40
C ARG A 327 20.70 -4.96 -3.51
N ALA A 328 19.69 -4.54 -4.28
CA ALA A 328 19.95 -3.62 -5.38
C ALA A 328 20.41 -2.25 -4.86
N VAL A 329 21.58 -1.82 -5.34
CA VAL A 329 22.16 -0.51 -5.05
C VAL A 329 21.97 0.36 -6.28
N ARG A 330 21.53 1.59 -6.09
CA ARG A 330 21.57 2.61 -7.15
C ARG A 330 22.74 3.53 -6.90
N THR A 331 23.69 3.51 -7.84
CA THR A 331 24.83 4.42 -7.87
C THR A 331 24.40 5.70 -8.59
N VAL A 332 24.63 6.85 -7.97
CA VAL A 332 24.32 8.17 -8.53
C VAL A 332 25.59 9.02 -8.52
N PRO A 333 26.13 9.39 -9.69
CA PRO A 333 27.17 10.41 -9.76
C PRO A 333 26.64 11.73 -9.23
N ILE A 334 27.41 12.38 -8.34
CA ILE A 334 27.02 13.65 -7.73
C ILE A 334 28.00 14.76 -8.11
N PRO A 335 27.47 15.97 -8.42
CA PRO A 335 28.31 17.09 -8.85
C PRO A 335 29.20 17.61 -7.71
N PRO A 336 30.29 18.33 -8.05
CA PRO A 336 31.21 18.93 -7.07
C PRO A 336 30.52 19.76 -5.98
N ASP A 337 29.42 20.45 -6.31
CA ASP A 337 28.61 21.23 -5.38
C ASP A 337 28.06 20.38 -4.23
N LEU A 338 27.45 19.22 -4.56
CA LEU A 338 26.92 18.32 -3.54
C LEU A 338 28.05 17.63 -2.77
N VAL A 339 29.16 17.29 -3.44
CA VAL A 339 30.35 16.73 -2.76
C VAL A 339 30.84 17.71 -1.69
N SER A 340 31.00 18.98 -2.05
CA SER A 340 31.45 20.03 -1.14
C SER A 340 30.48 20.21 0.04
N LEU A 341 29.17 20.19 -0.25
CA LEU A 341 28.13 20.32 0.76
C LEU A 341 28.12 19.15 1.77
N LEU A 342 28.31 17.92 1.29
CA LEU A 342 28.39 16.73 2.13
C LEU A 342 29.68 16.68 2.94
N ARG A 343 30.82 17.04 2.35
CA ARG A 343 32.11 17.15 3.06
C ARG A 343 32.02 18.16 4.18
N TRP A 344 31.47 19.35 3.90
CA TRP A 344 31.25 20.38 4.92
C TRP A 344 30.35 19.87 6.06
N HIS A 345 29.25 19.21 5.73
CA HIS A 345 28.34 18.63 6.73
C HIS A 345 29.05 17.62 7.64
N VAL A 346 29.85 16.72 7.06
CA VAL A 346 30.62 15.72 7.82
C VAL A 346 31.63 16.39 8.74
N THR A 347 32.37 17.39 8.26
CA THR A 347 33.32 18.15 9.08
C THR A 347 32.62 18.90 10.22
N ALA A 348 31.49 19.53 9.94
CA ALA A 348 30.79 20.36 10.92
C ALA A 348 30.01 19.57 11.97
N TYR A 349 29.45 18.41 11.62
CA TYR A 349 28.48 17.69 12.47
C TYR A 349 28.84 16.23 12.76
N GLY A 350 29.90 15.72 12.14
CA GLY A 350 30.27 14.31 12.17
C GLY A 350 29.17 13.39 11.62
N VAL A 351 29.22 12.13 12.05
CA VAL A 351 28.24 11.10 11.71
C VAL A 351 27.56 10.55 12.96
N ALA A 352 26.43 9.87 12.79
CA ALA A 352 25.83 9.09 13.87
C ALA A 352 26.69 7.86 14.21
N PRO A 353 26.53 7.23 15.40
CA PRO A 353 27.27 6.01 15.76
C PRO A 353 27.10 4.87 14.75
N ASP A 354 25.94 4.79 14.08
CA ASP A 354 25.67 3.79 13.04
C ASP A 354 26.09 4.23 11.62
N GLY A 355 26.91 5.28 11.52
CA GLY A 355 27.50 5.81 10.28
C GLY A 355 26.59 6.71 9.45
N ARG A 356 25.33 6.96 9.87
CA ARG A 356 24.40 7.85 9.15
C ARG A 356 24.92 9.28 9.12
N LEU A 357 24.79 9.93 7.97
CA LEU A 357 25.17 11.34 7.78
C LEU A 357 24.23 12.27 8.53
N PHE A 358 22.92 12.02 8.45
CA PHE A 358 21.91 12.94 8.92
C PHE A 358 21.19 12.39 10.15
N ARG A 359 21.10 13.24 11.19
CA ARG A 359 20.50 12.91 12.49
C ARG A 359 19.84 14.13 13.11
N THR A 360 18.86 13.92 13.97
CA THR A 360 18.29 14.99 14.80
C THR A 360 19.32 15.48 15.82
N GLN A 361 19.03 16.59 16.52
CA GLN A 361 19.89 17.05 17.61
C GLN A 361 20.11 15.98 18.69
N ARG A 362 19.09 15.15 18.96
CA ARG A 362 19.16 14.01 19.90
C ARG A 362 19.77 12.74 19.30
N GLY A 363 20.34 12.81 18.08
CA GLY A 363 20.97 11.65 17.41
C GLY A 363 20.00 10.68 16.72
N GLY A 364 18.69 10.90 16.81
CA GLY A 364 17.66 10.06 16.20
C GLY A 364 17.49 10.27 14.69
N LEU A 365 16.59 9.49 14.09
CA LEU A 365 16.17 9.63 12.68
C LEU A 365 15.48 10.97 12.43
N ILE A 366 15.78 11.60 11.28
CA ILE A 366 15.06 12.79 10.83
C ILE A 366 13.61 12.40 10.53
N GLN A 367 12.68 13.21 11.03
CA GLN A 367 11.24 13.01 10.89
C GLN A 367 10.69 13.90 9.76
N ASP A 368 9.67 13.39 9.06
CA ASP A 368 9.03 14.07 7.93
C ASP A 368 8.45 15.44 8.27
N THR A 369 7.75 15.53 9.40
CA THR A 369 7.23 16.80 9.94
C THR A 369 8.37 17.79 10.17
N GLY A 370 9.48 17.27 10.70
CA GLY A 370 10.59 18.08 11.13
C GLY A 370 11.39 18.72 10.00
N TYR A 371 11.66 18.01 8.90
CA TYR A 371 12.25 18.65 7.73
C TYR A 371 11.19 19.46 6.96
N GLY A 372 9.91 19.08 7.04
CA GLY A 372 8.80 19.79 6.39
C GLY A 372 8.65 21.23 6.90
N GLU A 373 8.74 21.45 8.21
CA GLU A 373 8.75 22.77 8.84
C GLU A 373 9.89 23.66 8.31
N VAL A 374 11.11 23.11 8.27
CA VAL A 374 12.30 23.81 7.77
C VAL A 374 12.13 24.18 6.30
N TRP A 375 11.54 23.29 5.50
CA TRP A 375 11.27 23.56 4.09
C TRP A 375 10.22 24.65 3.89
N ALA A 376 9.11 24.60 4.64
CA ALA A 376 8.06 25.60 4.59
C ALA A 376 8.61 27.00 4.93
N GLU A 377 9.49 27.08 5.92
CA GLU A 377 10.17 28.32 6.28
C GLU A 377 11.11 28.82 5.19
N ALA A 378 11.91 27.92 4.59
CA ALA A 378 12.79 28.29 3.48
C ALA A 378 12.01 28.87 2.28
N ARG A 379 10.85 28.29 1.96
CA ARG A 379 9.97 28.83 0.91
C ARG A 379 9.49 30.24 1.22
N ARG A 380 9.09 30.52 2.46
CA ARG A 380 8.65 31.88 2.87
C ARG A 380 9.76 32.92 2.75
N ARG A 381 11.02 32.52 2.95
CA ARG A 381 12.18 33.42 2.86
C ARG A 381 12.70 33.62 1.44
N ALA A 382 12.72 32.55 0.64
CA ALA A 382 13.36 32.56 -0.68
C ALA A 382 12.41 32.95 -1.83
N LEU A 383 11.11 32.74 -1.67
CA LEU A 383 10.13 32.95 -2.73
C LEU A 383 9.28 34.20 -2.48
N THR A 384 8.79 34.81 -3.55
CA THR A 384 7.79 35.88 -3.43
C THR A 384 6.49 35.34 -2.81
N PRO A 385 5.63 36.18 -2.23
CA PRO A 385 4.34 35.74 -1.69
C PRO A 385 3.49 34.96 -2.72
N ALA A 386 3.46 35.44 -3.98
CA ALA A 386 2.75 34.77 -5.07
C ALA A 386 3.34 33.39 -5.40
N GLN A 387 4.67 33.28 -5.50
CA GLN A 387 5.35 32.00 -5.71
C GLN A 387 5.13 31.04 -4.53
N CYS A 388 5.15 31.54 -3.29
CA CYS A 388 4.92 30.74 -2.10
C CYS A 388 3.49 30.18 -2.02
N ALA A 389 2.50 30.94 -2.49
CA ALA A 389 1.11 30.51 -2.62
C ALA A 389 0.90 29.47 -3.75
N SER A 390 1.75 29.50 -4.78
CA SER A 390 1.71 28.56 -5.90
C SER A 390 2.21 27.13 -5.56
N PRO A 391 2.05 26.16 -6.49
CA PRO A 391 2.64 24.81 -6.37
C PRO A 391 4.17 24.77 -6.37
N LEU A 392 4.86 25.88 -6.70
CA LEU A 392 6.31 25.95 -6.85
C LEU A 392 7.04 25.44 -5.60
N ALA A 393 7.82 24.36 -5.78
CA ALA A 393 8.61 23.74 -4.73
C ALA A 393 7.80 23.46 -3.44
N LYS A 394 6.49 23.20 -3.55
CA LYS A 394 5.57 23.08 -2.40
C LYS A 394 6.05 22.03 -1.40
N ARG A 395 6.64 20.95 -1.89
CA ARG A 395 7.17 19.82 -1.11
C ARG A 395 8.68 19.71 -1.31
N PRO A 396 9.42 19.21 -0.31
CA PRO A 396 10.83 18.85 -0.50
C PRO A 396 11.05 17.86 -1.66
N TYR A 397 10.08 16.98 -1.91
CA TYR A 397 10.14 16.02 -3.01
C TYR A 397 10.19 16.69 -4.39
N ASP A 398 9.75 17.94 -4.52
CA ASP A 398 9.78 18.65 -5.79
C ASP A 398 11.23 19.01 -6.20
N LEU A 399 12.20 19.01 -5.27
CA LEU A 399 13.64 19.09 -5.59
C LEU A 399 14.12 17.88 -6.41
N ARG A 400 13.56 16.70 -6.14
CA ARG A 400 13.85 15.51 -6.94
C ARG A 400 13.27 15.65 -8.35
N HIS A 401 12.09 16.24 -8.47
CA HIS A 401 11.52 16.55 -9.78
C HIS A 401 12.42 17.54 -10.53
N ALA A 402 12.88 18.60 -9.88
CA ALA A 402 13.84 19.54 -10.45
C ALA A 402 15.14 18.87 -10.91
N ALA A 403 15.70 17.96 -10.12
CA ALA A 403 16.89 17.18 -10.49
C ALA A 403 16.71 16.44 -11.82
N VAL A 404 15.64 15.64 -11.89
CA VAL A 404 15.36 14.77 -13.05
C VAL A 404 15.00 15.59 -14.29
N SER A 405 14.17 16.61 -14.13
CA SER A 405 13.83 17.54 -15.22
C SER A 405 15.06 18.26 -15.75
N THR A 406 15.97 18.70 -14.87
CA THR A 406 17.23 19.36 -15.26
C THR A 406 18.14 18.42 -16.05
N TRP A 407 18.28 17.15 -15.64
CA TRP A 407 19.10 16.19 -16.38
C TRP A 407 18.55 15.93 -17.78
N LEU A 408 17.23 15.76 -17.89
CA LEU A 408 16.56 15.57 -19.19
C LEU A 408 16.72 16.79 -20.10
N SER A 409 16.45 18.00 -19.60
CA SER A 409 16.59 19.22 -20.40
C SER A 409 18.05 19.48 -20.80
N SER A 410 19.01 19.09 -19.96
CA SER A 410 20.45 19.15 -20.26
C SER A 410 20.90 18.15 -21.33
N GLY A 411 20.02 17.24 -21.77
CA GLY A 411 20.32 16.28 -22.84
C GLY A 411 20.99 15.00 -22.39
N VAL A 412 20.89 14.67 -21.10
CA VAL A 412 21.32 13.36 -20.61
C VAL A 412 20.34 12.30 -21.13
N GLU A 413 20.89 11.19 -21.64
CA GLU A 413 20.10 10.08 -22.19
C GLU A 413 19.02 9.59 -21.20
N PRO A 414 17.75 9.38 -21.63
CA PRO A 414 16.66 8.95 -20.76
C PRO A 414 16.95 7.68 -19.97
N GLN A 415 17.72 6.75 -20.52
CA GLN A 415 18.15 5.51 -19.88
C GLN A 415 19.06 5.80 -18.68
N GLU A 416 20.01 6.71 -18.85
CA GLU A 416 20.94 7.14 -17.79
C GLU A 416 20.19 7.94 -16.72
N VAL A 417 19.29 8.84 -17.11
CA VAL A 417 18.41 9.55 -16.18
C VAL A 417 17.54 8.57 -15.38
N ALA A 418 16.92 7.59 -16.04
CA ALA A 418 16.10 6.58 -15.38
C ALA A 418 16.94 5.73 -14.41
N ALA A 419 18.16 5.36 -14.81
CA ALA A 419 19.10 4.62 -13.97
C ALA A 419 19.49 5.40 -12.73
N ARG A 420 19.88 6.69 -12.86
CA ARG A 420 20.22 7.60 -11.75
C ARG A 420 19.05 7.95 -10.86
N ALA A 421 17.86 8.15 -11.43
CA ALA A 421 16.64 8.42 -10.68
C ALA A 421 16.03 7.13 -10.07
N GLY A 422 16.44 5.94 -10.50
CA GLY A 422 15.81 4.67 -10.12
C GLY A 422 14.34 4.61 -10.52
N HIS A 423 14.05 5.02 -11.75
CA HIS A 423 12.79 4.82 -12.44
C HIS A 423 12.94 3.69 -13.48
N SER A 424 11.84 3.15 -13.96
CA SER A 424 11.82 2.55 -15.30
C SER A 424 11.70 3.67 -16.33
N VAL A 425 12.16 3.42 -17.56
CA VAL A 425 12.02 4.39 -18.68
C VAL A 425 10.55 4.75 -18.91
N ALA A 426 9.63 3.78 -18.81
CA ALA A 426 8.19 4.04 -18.91
C ALA A 426 7.68 5.01 -17.85
N VAL A 427 8.14 4.89 -16.59
CA VAL A 427 7.77 5.84 -15.53
C VAL A 427 8.38 7.22 -15.80
N LEU A 428 9.62 7.27 -16.31
CA LEU A 428 10.27 8.52 -16.64
C LEU A 428 9.47 9.30 -17.69
N PHE A 429 9.10 8.69 -18.80
CA PHE A 429 8.31 9.38 -19.83
C PHE A 429 6.90 9.71 -19.38
N ARG A 430 6.22 8.80 -18.65
CA ARG A 430 4.88 9.07 -18.12
C ARG A 430 4.83 10.29 -17.19
N VAL A 431 5.87 10.49 -16.39
CA VAL A 431 5.91 11.57 -15.38
C VAL A 431 6.48 12.86 -15.96
N TYR A 432 7.54 12.79 -16.78
CA TYR A 432 8.35 13.95 -17.17
C TYR A 432 8.17 14.38 -18.63
N ALA A 433 7.22 13.83 -19.38
CA ALA A 433 6.97 14.20 -20.78
C ALA A 433 6.85 15.73 -20.96
N LYS A 434 6.08 16.41 -20.10
CA LYS A 434 5.90 17.88 -20.16
C LYS A 434 7.17 18.70 -19.96
N CYS A 435 8.22 18.11 -19.36
CA CYS A 435 9.51 18.78 -19.23
C CYS A 435 10.37 18.69 -20.49
N LEU A 436 9.96 17.87 -21.49
CA LEU A 436 10.62 17.74 -22.78
C LEU A 436 10.01 18.67 -23.84
N ASP A 437 8.77 19.13 -23.63
CA ASP A 437 7.97 19.87 -24.63
C ASP A 437 8.50 21.29 -24.96
N GLY A 438 9.43 21.84 -24.16
CA GLY A 438 10.05 23.16 -24.41
C GLY A 438 11.31 23.11 -25.29
N GLY A 439 11.65 21.95 -25.84
CA GLY A 439 12.99 21.67 -26.39
C GLY A 439 13.15 21.75 -27.90
N THR A 440 12.13 22.07 -28.71
CA THR A 440 12.18 21.89 -30.17
C THR A 440 13.40 22.53 -30.83
N ALA A 441 13.72 23.78 -30.50
CA ALA A 441 14.91 24.46 -31.04
C ALA A 441 16.22 23.80 -30.59
N THR A 442 16.31 23.40 -29.31
CA THR A 442 17.48 22.69 -28.76
C THR A 442 17.62 21.27 -29.34
N ALA A 443 16.50 20.59 -29.58
CA ALA A 443 16.44 19.27 -30.20
C ALA A 443 16.90 19.36 -31.66
N ASN A 444 16.39 20.35 -32.42
CA ASN A 444 16.81 20.61 -33.79
C ASN A 444 18.31 20.96 -33.86
N ALA A 445 18.81 21.82 -32.96
CA ALA A 445 20.24 22.14 -32.91
C ALA A 445 21.12 20.91 -32.60
N ARG A 446 20.66 19.99 -31.74
CA ARG A 446 21.36 18.71 -31.50
C ARG A 446 21.33 17.80 -32.72
N ILE A 447 20.19 17.69 -33.41
CA ILE A 447 20.05 16.92 -34.65
C ILE A 447 20.97 17.49 -35.74
N GLU A 448 20.94 18.81 -35.96
CA GLU A 448 21.83 19.48 -36.92
C GLU A 448 23.30 19.24 -36.61
N ARG A 449 23.71 19.36 -35.34
CA ARG A 449 25.08 19.07 -34.93
C ARG A 449 25.48 17.62 -35.25
N ALA A 450 24.60 16.66 -34.94
CA ALA A 450 24.85 15.24 -35.18
C ALA A 450 24.98 14.94 -36.69
N LEU A 451 24.09 15.49 -37.51
CA LEU A 451 24.12 15.34 -38.97
C LEU A 451 25.37 15.99 -39.58
N ARG A 452 25.85 17.12 -39.03
CA ARG A 452 27.08 17.78 -39.49
C ARG A 452 28.36 17.07 -39.06
N SER A 453 28.33 16.31 -37.96
CA SER A 453 29.47 15.48 -37.51
C SER A 453 29.54 14.10 -38.18
N GLY A 454 28.55 13.75 -39.01
CA GLY A 454 28.53 12.53 -39.81
C GLY A 454 28.97 12.73 -41.27
N ASN A 455 29.25 13.98 -41.67
CA ASN A 455 30.06 14.34 -42.84
C ASN A 455 31.48 14.67 -42.34
#